data_AF-A0A7X9KZ30-F1
#
_entry.id   AF-A0A7X9KZ30-F1
#
_cell.length_a   1.000
_cell.length_b   1.000
_cell.length_c   1.000
_cell.angle_alpha   90.00
_cell.angle_beta   90.00
_cell.angle_gamma   90.00
#
_symmetry.space_group_name_H-M   'P 1'
#
loop_
_entity.id
_entity.type
_entity.pdbx_description
1 polymer ?
#
loop_
_entity_poly.entity_id
_entity_poly.type
_entity_poly.pdbx_seq_one_letter_code
_entity_poly.pdbx_strand_id
1 'polypeptide(L)'
;MNFVSIIEKKKLNQALSKEEIEFFAKGASNNTIPDYQLTALLMAIRLNGMNSEETTNLTLAMANSGTVVNLDGVVDFPVDKHSTGG
;
A
#
# COMPACT_ATOMS: atom_id res chain seq x y z
N MET A 1 12.26 -11.55 2.52
CA MET A 1 12.54 -10.10 2.64
C MET A 1 12.48 -9.74 4.12
N ASN A 2 13.40 -8.93 4.64
CA ASN A 2 13.36 -8.48 6.04
C ASN A 2 12.56 -7.18 6.14
N PHE A 3 11.43 -7.19 6.85
CA PHE A 3 10.57 -6.01 6.97
C PHE A 3 11.22 -4.86 7.75
N VAL A 4 12.13 -5.16 8.69
CA VAL A 4 12.88 -4.14 9.43
C VAL A 4 13.73 -3.29 8.48
N SER A 5 14.34 -3.91 7.48
CA SER A 5 15.13 -3.19 6.47
C SER A 5 14.27 -2.24 5.61
N ILE A 6 13.01 -2.58 5.35
CA ILE A 6 12.06 -1.71 4.64
C ILE A 6 11.72 -0.47 5.48
N ILE A 7 11.46 -0.67 6.78
CA ILE A 7 11.24 0.43 7.74
C ILE A 7 12.47 1.35 7.77
N GLU A 8 13.67 0.80 7.89
CA GLU A 8 14.92 1.58 7.91
C GLU A 8 15.11 2.39 6.63
N LYS A 9 14.87 1.78 5.46
CA LYS A 9 14.96 2.43 4.16
C LYS A 9 14.03 3.64 4.08
N LYS A 10 12.75 3.46 4.40
CA LYS A 10 11.78 4.56 4.39
C LYS A 10 12.08 5.60 5.47
N LYS A 11 12.55 5.20 6.65
CA LYS A 11 13.01 6.11 7.72
C LYS A 11 14.15 7.00 7.26
N LEU A 12 15.05 6.49 6.41
CA LEU A 12 16.15 7.23 5.77
C LEU A 12 15.72 8.01 4.51
N ASN A 13 14.42 8.20 4.31
CA ASN A 13 13.83 8.89 3.15
C ASN A 13 14.26 8.30 1.79
N GLN A 14 14.47 6.98 1.74
CA GLN A 14 14.75 6.27 0.50
C GLN A 14 13.45 5.69 -0.07
N ALA A 15 13.36 5.67 -1.40
CA ALA A 15 12.20 5.12 -2.11
C ALA A 15 12.16 3.59 -1.97
N LEU A 16 10.98 3.04 -1.69
CA LEU A 16 10.73 1.61 -1.68
C LEU A 16 10.57 1.09 -3.10
N SER A 17 11.03 -0.13 -3.35
CA SER A 17 10.80 -0.81 -4.62
C SER A 17 9.36 -1.34 -4.68
N LYS A 18 8.91 -1.68 -5.90
CA LYS A 18 7.61 -2.32 -6.10
C LYS A 18 7.47 -3.61 -5.29
N GLU A 19 8.50 -4.45 -5.26
CA GLU A 19 8.51 -5.73 -4.55
C GLU A 19 8.45 -5.54 -3.04
N GLU A 20 9.11 -4.50 -2.50
CA GLU A 20 9.04 -4.14 -1.08
C GLU A 20 7.63 -3.70 -0.69
N ILE A 21 6.96 -2.94 -1.57
CA ILE A 21 5.58 -2.48 -1.37
C ILE A 21 4.59 -3.64 -1.47
N GLU A 22 4.75 -4.55 -2.43
CA GLU A 22 3.93 -5.76 -2.56
C GLU A 22 4.11 -6.68 -1.34
N PHE A 23 5.33 -6.83 -0.84
CA PHE A 23 5.61 -7.58 0.37
C PHE A 23 4.92 -6.95 1.60
N PHE A 24 4.98 -5.62 1.73
CA PHE A 24 4.27 -4.88 2.78
C PHE A 24 2.75 -5.08 2.70
N ALA A 25 2.13 -4.79 1.56
CA ALA A 25 0.68 -4.86 1.39
C ALA A 25 0.14 -6.28 1.62
N LYS A 26 0.81 -7.30 1.06
CA LYS A 26 0.45 -8.70 1.27
C LYS A 26 0.61 -9.11 2.73
N GLY A 27 1.71 -8.70 3.36
CA GLY A 27 1.99 -9.04 4.75
C GLY A 27 1.01 -8.39 5.74
N ALA A 28 0.51 -7.20 5.40
CA ALA A 28 -0.57 -6.54 6.14
C ALA A 28 -1.92 -7.25 5.94
N SER A 29 -2.28 -7.64 4.71
CA SER A 29 -3.59 -8.26 4.44
C SER A 29 -3.74 -9.67 5.00
N ASN A 30 -2.63 -10.42 5.12
CA ASN A 30 -2.63 -11.80 5.61
C ASN A 30 -2.14 -11.96 7.06
N ASN A 31 -1.92 -10.86 7.78
CA ASN A 31 -1.43 -10.82 9.17
C ASN A 31 -0.09 -11.53 9.41
N THR A 32 0.78 -11.63 8.38
CA THR A 32 2.14 -12.21 8.55
C THR A 32 3.17 -11.20 9.06
N ILE A 33 2.86 -9.90 9.00
CA ILE A 33 3.67 -8.83 9.59
C ILE A 33 2.97 -8.33 10.85
N PRO A 34 3.63 -8.33 12.03
CA PRO A 34 3.03 -7.82 13.25
C PRO A 34 2.69 -6.33 13.19
N ASP A 35 1.59 -5.93 13.83
CA ASP A 35 1.07 -4.56 13.85
C ASP A 35 2.11 -3.50 14.27
N TYR A 36 2.99 -3.84 15.22
CA TYR A 36 4.03 -2.91 15.68
C TYR A 36 5.06 -2.57 14.59
N GLN A 37 5.26 -3.48 13.62
CA GLN A 37 6.11 -3.20 12.47
C GLN A 37 5.37 -2.38 11.42
N LEU A 38 4.10 -2.73 11.14
CA LEU A 38 3.25 -1.98 10.20
C LEU A 38 3.13 -0.52 10.62
N THR A 39 2.83 -0.27 11.91
CA THR A 39 2.73 1.09 12.47
C THR A 39 4.06 1.85 12.40
N ALA A 40 5.19 1.19 12.60
CA ALA A 40 6.51 1.81 12.43
C ALA A 40 6.76 2.25 10.97
N LEU A 41 6.41 1.42 9.98
CA LEU A 41 6.52 1.80 8.57
C LEU A 41 5.57 2.96 8.23
N LEU A 42 4.33 2.90 8.69
CA LEU A 42 3.33 3.96 8.46
C LEU A 42 3.80 5.30 9.03
N MET A 43 4.42 5.31 10.21
CA MET A 43 4.99 6.54 10.77
C MET A 43 6.17 7.06 9.92
N ALA A 44 7.04 6.18 9.43
CA ALA A 44 8.12 6.56 8.53
C ALA A 44 7.58 7.18 7.22
N ILE A 45 6.52 6.59 6.64
CA ILE A 45 5.82 7.13 5.47
C ILE A 45 5.18 8.49 5.79
N ARG A 46 4.56 8.65 6.97
CA ARG A 46 3.93 9.91 7.37
C ARG A 46 4.93 11.08 7.44
N LEU A 47 6.15 10.80 7.88
CA LEU A 47 7.21 11.80 8.06
C LEU A 47 7.98 12.10 6.76
N ASN A 48 8.26 11.07 5.95
CA ASN A 48 9.11 11.19 4.76
C ASN A 48 8.35 11.18 3.42
N GLY A 49 7.08 10.80 3.44
CA GLY A 49 6.25 10.67 2.26
C GLY A 49 6.59 9.47 1.37
N MET A 50 5.90 9.42 0.23
CA MET A 50 6.11 8.50 -0.87
C MET A 50 6.07 9.30 -2.16
N ASN A 51 6.89 8.91 -3.13
CA ASN A 51 6.79 9.48 -4.47
C ASN A 51 5.57 8.91 -5.24
N SER A 52 5.32 9.40 -6.45
CA SER A 52 4.17 8.97 -7.25
C SER A 52 4.20 7.49 -7.62
N GLU A 53 5.38 6.93 -7.90
CA GLU A 53 5.53 5.52 -8.25
C GLU A 53 5.24 4.63 -7.03
N GLU A 54 5.81 4.97 -5.87
CA GLU A 54 5.55 4.29 -4.61
C GLU A 54 4.04 4.31 -4.25
N THR A 55 3.40 5.47 -4.37
CA THR A 55 1.97 5.65 -4.09
C THR A 55 1.10 4.81 -5.04
N THR A 56 1.47 4.78 -6.33
CA THR A 56 0.79 3.97 -7.35
C THR A 56 0.93 2.49 -7.03
N ASN A 57 2.14 2.03 -6.74
CA ASN A 57 2.42 0.63 -6.40
C ASN A 57 1.69 0.21 -5.12
N LEU A 58 1.63 1.06 -4.10
CA LEU A 58 0.91 0.75 -2.86
C LEU A 58 -0.60 0.63 -3.12
N THR A 59 -1.16 1.55 -3.89
CA THR A 59 -2.58 1.54 -4.26
C THR A 59 -2.94 0.25 -5.00
N LEU A 60 -2.15 -0.13 -6.01
CA LEU A 60 -2.37 -1.35 -6.78
C LEU A 60 -2.16 -2.62 -5.93
N ALA A 61 -1.16 -2.65 -5.06
CA ALA A 61 -0.91 -3.79 -4.20
C ALA A 61 -2.05 -3.99 -3.19
N MET A 62 -2.58 -2.91 -2.62
CA MET A 62 -3.76 -2.95 -1.75
C MET A 62 -5.01 -3.39 -2.51
N ALA A 63 -5.28 -2.82 -3.69
CA ALA A 63 -6.43 -3.19 -4.51
C ALA A 63 -6.44 -4.68 -4.89
N ASN A 64 -5.26 -5.24 -5.18
CA ASN A 64 -5.09 -6.65 -5.53
C ASN A 64 -4.90 -7.57 -4.32
N SER A 65 -4.96 -7.06 -3.08
CA SER A 65 -4.81 -7.88 -1.87
C SER A 65 -6.07 -8.67 -1.50
N GLY A 66 -7.20 -8.36 -2.16
CA GLY A 66 -8.50 -8.97 -1.94
C GLY A 66 -9.22 -9.32 -3.25
N THR A 67 -10.55 -9.25 -3.22
CA THR A 67 -11.36 -9.52 -4.42
C THR A 67 -11.49 -8.29 -5.29
N VAL A 68 -11.24 -8.44 -6.59
CA VAL A 68 -11.49 -7.41 -7.61
C VAL A 68 -12.86 -7.67 -8.24
N VAL A 69 -13.77 -6.71 -8.10
CA VAL A 69 -15.11 -6.82 -8.68
C VAL A 69 -15.03 -6.57 -10.18
N ASN A 70 -15.63 -7.47 -10.98
CA ASN A 70 -15.86 -7.24 -12.40
C ASN A 70 -17.27 -6.68 -12.62
N LEU A 71 -17.37 -5.54 -13.31
CA LEU A 71 -18.64 -4.87 -13.65
C LEU A 71 -19.04 -5.04 -15.12
N ASP A 72 -18.28 -5.81 -15.89
CA ASP A 72 -18.56 -6.11 -17.29
C ASP A 72 -19.97 -6.70 -17.45
N GLY A 73 -20.79 -6.10 -18.32
CA GLY A 73 -22.16 -6.53 -18.58
C GLY A 73 -23.17 -6.23 -17.46
N VAL A 74 -22.74 -5.60 -16.36
CA VAL A 74 -23.62 -5.12 -15.28
C VAL A 74 -24.06 -3.68 -15.54
N VAL A 75 -23.13 -2.83 -15.97
CA VAL A 75 -23.34 -1.42 -16.31
C VAL A 75 -22.50 -1.03 -17.51
N ASP A 76 -23.06 -0.23 -18.42
CA ASP A 76 -22.36 0.22 -19.63
C ASP A 76 -21.23 1.22 -19.33
N PHE A 77 -21.41 2.03 -18.27
CA PHE A 77 -20.43 3.03 -17.85
C PHE A 77 -20.40 3.15 -16.32
N PRO A 78 -19.50 2.43 -15.64
CA PRO A 78 -19.41 2.51 -14.17
C PRO A 78 -18.85 3.87 -13.74
N VAL A 79 -19.56 4.53 -12.82
CA VAL A 79 -19.14 5.80 -12.20
C VAL A 79 -19.20 5.63 -10.69
N ASP A 80 -18.19 6.17 -10.00
CA ASP A 80 -18.14 6.21 -8.55
C ASP A 80 -17.79 7.61 -8.04
N LYS A 81 -18.18 7.93 -6.80
CA LYS A 81 -17.85 9.18 -6.13
C LYS A 81 -17.28 8.89 -4.75
N HIS A 82 -16.07 9.38 -4.51
CA HIS A 82 -15.42 9.33 -3.19
C HIS A 82 -15.26 10.74 -2.61
N SER A 83 -15.28 10.85 -1.27
CA SER A 83 -15.03 12.10 -0.53
C SER A 83 -13.93 11.85 0.48
N THR A 84 -12.91 12.69 0.53
CA THR A 84 -11.80 12.56 1.49
C THR A 84 -12.18 12.92 2.93
N GLY A 85 -13.38 13.50 3.11
CA GLY A 85 -13.83 14.08 4.37
C GLY A 85 -13.57 15.60 4.43
N GLY A 86 -14.41 16.28 5.21
CA GLY A 86 -14.41 17.71 5.50
C GLY A 86 -15.16 17.95 6.80
#